data_AF-A0A847EK38-F1
#
_entry.id   AF-A0A847EK38-F1
#
_cell.length_a   1.000
_cell.length_b   1.000
_cell.length_c   1.000
_cell.angle_alpha   90.00
_cell.angle_beta   90.00
_cell.angle_gamma   90.00
#
_symmetry.space_group_name_H-M   'P 1'
#
loop_
_entity.id
_entity.type
_entity.pdbx_description
1 polymer ?
#
loop_
_entity_poly.entity_id
_entity_poly.type
_entity_poly.pdbx_seq_one_letter_code
_entity_poly.pdbx_strand_id
1 'polypeptide(L)'
;MRKIRTAGCIKLTAGVITAAAVYAAGAGIMPITYSPFIPEKASAASEKTLATVEAKLIETHTVEYVEETVVETKYLNVIREVPVELQDFGSLQELETWLKAQIEICVVRFGSPEKVVDCDDYAIEMQKRALADGYLVSLQVIDTGMYNRMFVGKIPESHNLHAVNLAVIGNEVFFFEPQNGEIARVAHLDKE
;
A
#
# COMPACT_ATOMS: atom_id res chain seq x y z
N MET A 1 -44.55 -1.77 -5.36
CA MET A 1 -44.66 -1.71 -3.89
C MET A 1 -44.32 -3.07 -3.29
N ARG A 2 -43.15 -3.22 -2.66
CA ARG A 2 -42.79 -4.42 -1.89
C ARG A 2 -42.26 -3.97 -0.53
N LYS A 3 -42.98 -4.38 0.53
CA LYS A 3 -42.59 -4.25 1.94
C LYS A 3 -41.59 -5.36 2.26
N ILE A 4 -40.50 -5.03 2.93
CA ILE A 4 -39.71 -5.99 3.73
C ILE A 4 -39.53 -5.35 5.11
N ARG A 5 -39.90 -6.10 6.15
CA ARG A 5 -39.86 -5.73 7.57
C ARG A 5 -38.56 -6.26 8.20
N THR A 6 -37.87 -5.37 8.94
CA THR A 6 -37.12 -5.55 10.21
C THR A 6 -36.45 -6.88 10.55
N ALA A 7 -35.15 -6.85 10.91
CA ALA A 7 -34.65 -6.83 12.31
C ALA A 7 -33.11 -6.94 12.35
N GLY A 8 -32.46 -6.21 13.26
CA GLY A 8 -31.01 -6.32 13.46
C GLY A 8 -30.46 -5.22 14.37
N CYS A 9 -30.86 -5.25 15.65
CA CYS A 9 -30.24 -4.43 16.68
C CYS A 9 -28.95 -5.14 17.12
N ILE A 10 -27.78 -4.56 16.85
CA ILE A 10 -26.50 -5.02 17.42
C ILE A 10 -26.01 -3.94 18.39
N LYS A 11 -26.09 -4.25 19.68
CA LYS A 11 -25.41 -3.51 20.75
C LYS A 11 -23.93 -3.85 20.69
N LEU A 12 -23.06 -2.85 20.50
CA LEU A 12 -21.61 -2.99 20.72
C LEU A 12 -21.28 -2.36 22.07
N THR A 13 -21.05 -3.23 23.05
CA THR A 13 -20.46 -2.89 24.35
C THR A 13 -18.97 -2.61 24.17
N ALA A 14 -18.50 -1.50 24.74
CA ALA A 14 -17.10 -1.11 24.76
C ALA A 14 -16.23 -2.19 25.42
N GLY A 15 -15.34 -2.79 24.64
CA GLY A 15 -14.36 -3.76 25.09
C GLY A 15 -12.98 -3.12 25.20
N VAL A 16 -12.44 -3.18 26.42
CA VAL A 16 -11.11 -2.73 26.85
C VAL A 16 -10.01 -3.39 26.01
N ILE A 17 -9.07 -2.60 25.48
CA ILE A 17 -7.87 -3.11 24.79
C ILE A 17 -6.82 -3.45 25.85
N THR A 18 -6.66 -4.73 26.14
CA THR A 18 -5.49 -5.28 26.85
C THR A 18 -4.41 -5.58 25.81
N ALA A 19 -3.31 -4.83 25.83
CA ALA A 19 -2.12 -5.12 25.04
C ALA A 19 -1.39 -6.34 25.64
N ALA A 20 -1.23 -7.39 24.83
CA ALA A 20 -0.45 -8.57 25.16
C ALA A 20 1.05 -8.26 25.10
N ALA A 21 1.76 -8.64 26.17
CA ALA A 21 3.20 -8.57 26.29
C ALA A 21 3.90 -9.58 25.38
N VAL A 22 4.93 -9.15 24.66
CA VAL A 22 5.91 -10.03 24.02
C VAL A 22 7.12 -10.13 24.96
N TYR A 23 7.40 -11.34 25.40
CA TYR A 23 8.60 -11.71 26.14
C TYR A 23 9.83 -11.64 25.22
N ALA A 24 10.83 -10.85 25.58
CA ALA A 24 12.21 -11.02 25.13
C ALA A 24 13.10 -11.12 26.37
N ALA A 25 13.80 -12.25 26.50
CA ALA A 25 14.63 -12.57 27.64
C ALA A 25 16.04 -11.94 27.50
N GLY A 26 16.51 -11.35 28.61
CA GLY A 26 17.88 -11.54 29.10
C GLY A 26 18.99 -10.66 28.54
N ALA A 27 19.14 -9.44 29.06
CA ALA A 27 20.45 -8.84 29.34
C ALA A 27 20.30 -7.79 30.45
N GLY A 28 20.90 -8.06 31.61
CA GLY A 28 20.75 -7.23 32.81
C GLY A 28 21.49 -5.90 32.73
N ILE A 29 20.83 -4.81 33.10
CA ILE A 29 21.45 -3.53 33.44
C ILE A 29 20.70 -2.92 34.65
N MET A 30 21.47 -2.47 35.63
CA MET A 30 21.12 -2.13 37.03
C MET A 30 20.29 -0.83 37.18
N PRO A 31 19.58 -0.64 38.33
CA PRO A 31 18.76 0.55 38.56
C PRO A 31 19.61 1.80 38.86
N ILE A 32 19.33 2.91 38.18
CA ILE A 32 19.90 4.22 38.48
C ILE A 32 18.95 4.95 39.45
N THR A 33 19.35 5.03 40.72
CA THR A 33 18.71 5.88 41.74
C THR A 33 19.24 7.31 41.63
N TYR A 34 18.33 8.26 41.48
CA TYR A 34 18.61 9.70 41.43
C TYR A 34 18.86 10.24 42.85
N SER A 35 19.97 10.96 43.05
CA SER A 35 20.29 11.64 44.32
C SER A 35 19.96 13.13 44.22
N PRO A 36 19.14 13.72 45.12
CA PRO A 36 18.83 15.15 45.09
C PRO A 36 20.01 15.97 45.63
N PHE A 37 20.49 16.92 44.83
CA PHE A 37 21.49 17.90 45.24
C PHE A 37 20.82 18.99 46.10
N ILE A 38 21.23 19.06 47.37
CA ILE A 38 20.83 20.06 48.37
C ILE A 38 21.98 21.08 48.47
N PRO A 39 21.80 22.37 48.12
CA PRO A 39 22.79 23.38 48.47
C PRO A 39 22.78 23.66 49.97
N GLU A 40 23.97 23.67 50.54
CA GLU A 40 24.28 23.53 51.96
C GLU A 40 24.44 24.89 52.70
N LYS A 41 23.89 24.93 53.93
CA LYS A 41 24.23 25.72 55.14
C LYS A 41 24.14 27.25 55.17
N ALA A 42 23.38 27.73 56.17
CA ALA A 42 23.91 28.22 57.47
C ALA A 42 22.71 28.67 58.35
N SER A 43 22.38 27.96 59.43
CA SER A 43 22.82 28.24 60.82
C SER A 43 22.34 29.58 61.40
N ALA A 44 21.29 29.55 62.22
CA ALA A 44 21.24 30.19 63.55
C ALA A 44 19.86 29.97 64.19
N ALA A 45 19.83 29.51 65.45
CA ALA A 45 18.64 29.49 66.27
C ALA A 45 18.36 30.90 66.80
N SER A 46 17.11 31.40 66.68
CA SER A 46 16.58 32.45 67.56
C SER A 46 15.07 32.65 67.41
N GLU A 47 14.39 32.60 68.55
CA GLU A 47 13.22 33.38 68.98
C GLU A 47 11.94 33.51 68.12
N LYS A 48 10.81 33.19 68.79
CA LYS A 48 9.43 33.41 68.37
C LYS A 48 9.17 34.87 68.01
N THR A 49 8.57 35.10 66.84
CA THR A 49 7.72 36.26 66.57
C THR A 49 6.39 35.76 66.00
N LEU A 50 5.29 36.08 66.68
CA LEU A 50 3.93 35.83 66.21
C LEU A 50 3.62 36.82 65.08
N ALA A 51 3.55 36.32 63.85
CA ALA A 51 3.00 37.07 62.72
C ALA A 51 1.55 36.65 62.51
N THR A 52 0.63 37.61 62.67
CA THR A 52 -0.78 37.47 62.35
C THR A 52 -0.93 37.37 60.83
N VAL A 53 -1.50 36.27 60.32
CA VAL A 53 -1.80 36.10 58.90
C VAL A 53 -3.29 36.34 58.70
N GLU A 54 -3.65 37.43 58.00
CA GLU A 54 -5.02 37.62 57.52
C GLU A 54 -5.26 36.68 56.33
N ALA A 55 -6.08 35.65 56.55
CA ALA A 55 -6.52 34.77 55.48
C ALA A 55 -7.63 35.46 54.68
N LYS A 56 -7.32 35.91 53.46
CA LYS A 56 -8.34 36.39 52.51
C LYS A 56 -8.99 35.18 51.84
N LEU A 57 -10.30 35.01 52.06
CA LEU A 57 -11.12 33.97 51.43
C LEU A 57 -11.08 34.14 49.90
N ILE A 58 -10.65 33.10 49.18
CA ILE A 58 -10.72 33.05 47.71
C ILE A 58 -11.92 32.17 47.36
N GLU A 59 -12.92 32.74 46.71
CA GLU A 59 -14.12 32.02 46.28
C GLU A 59 -13.75 30.93 45.27
N THR A 60 -14.00 29.68 45.64
CA THR A 60 -13.87 28.53 44.75
C THR A 60 -15.00 28.56 43.71
N HIS A 61 -14.66 28.89 42.47
CA HIS A 61 -15.57 28.73 41.33
C HIS A 61 -15.66 27.24 40.97
N THR A 62 -16.88 26.71 40.90
CA THR A 62 -17.12 25.32 40.46
C THR A 62 -17.30 25.32 38.96
N VAL A 63 -16.47 24.56 38.25
CA VAL A 63 -16.57 24.37 36.79
C VAL A 63 -17.49 23.18 36.53
N GLU A 64 -18.66 23.42 35.95
CA GLU A 64 -19.54 22.37 35.45
C GLU A 64 -19.14 22.00 34.02
N TYR A 65 -18.78 20.74 33.81
CA TYR A 65 -18.52 20.19 32.48
C TYR A 65 -19.84 19.76 31.86
N VAL A 66 -20.18 20.34 30.70
CA VAL A 66 -21.35 19.94 29.91
C VAL A 66 -20.88 18.97 28.82
N GLU A 67 -21.37 17.73 28.84
CA GLU A 67 -21.12 16.76 27.77
C GLU A 67 -21.99 17.11 26.55
N GLU A 68 -21.39 17.72 25.52
CA GLU A 68 -22.04 17.89 24.22
C GLU A 68 -21.85 16.63 23.36
N THR A 69 -22.96 15.96 23.01
CA THR A 69 -22.94 14.86 22.05
C THR A 69 -22.65 15.37 20.64
N VAL A 70 -21.43 15.12 20.15
CA VAL A 70 -21.04 15.40 18.76
C VAL A 70 -21.55 14.27 17.85
N VAL A 71 -22.46 14.59 16.92
CA VAL A 71 -22.93 13.65 15.90
C VAL A 71 -21.90 13.60 14.76
N GLU A 72 -21.07 12.56 14.75
CA GLU A 72 -20.08 12.34 13.70
C GLU A 72 -20.74 11.74 12.44
N THR A 73 -20.75 12.49 11.33
CA THR A 73 -21.23 11.97 10.04
C THR A 73 -20.09 11.23 9.34
N LYS A 74 -20.14 9.88 9.34
CA LYS A 74 -19.18 9.05 8.60
C LYS A 74 -19.61 8.88 7.15
N TYR A 75 -18.77 9.38 6.23
CA TYR A 75 -18.90 9.10 4.81
C TYR A 75 -18.21 7.78 4.48
N LEU A 76 -18.97 6.81 3.96
CA LEU A 76 -18.45 5.55 3.44
C LEU A 76 -18.11 5.73 1.96
N ASN A 77 -16.83 5.67 1.61
CA ASN A 77 -16.39 5.52 0.22
C ASN A 77 -16.75 4.10 -0.24
N VAL A 78 -17.87 3.96 -0.94
CA VAL A 78 -18.27 2.70 -1.57
C VAL A 78 -17.63 2.65 -2.95
N ILE A 79 -16.49 1.97 -3.07
CA ILE A 79 -15.91 1.62 -4.37
C ILE A 79 -16.79 0.53 -4.99
N ARG A 80 -17.31 0.77 -6.20
CA ARG A 80 -18.03 -0.25 -6.98
C ARG A 80 -17.17 -0.65 -8.16
N GLU A 81 -16.89 -1.94 -8.29
CA GLU A 81 -16.31 -2.52 -9.50
C GLU A 81 -17.41 -2.61 -10.55
N VAL A 82 -17.29 -1.82 -11.62
CA VAL A 82 -18.19 -1.88 -12.78
C VAL A 82 -17.48 -2.71 -13.84
N PRO A 83 -18.12 -3.76 -14.39
CA PRO A 83 -17.56 -4.49 -15.52
C PRO A 83 -17.35 -3.54 -16.70
N VAL A 84 -16.11 -3.38 -17.14
CA VAL A 84 -15.75 -2.65 -18.35
C VAL A 84 -15.42 -3.70 -19.42
N GLU A 85 -15.93 -3.51 -20.63
CA GLU A 85 -15.50 -4.33 -21.77
C GLU A 85 -14.04 -4.02 -22.07
N LEU A 86 -13.19 -5.05 -22.08
CA LEU A 86 -11.78 -4.87 -22.41
C LEU A 86 -11.65 -4.57 -23.90
N GLN A 87 -10.78 -3.63 -24.23
CA GLN A 87 -10.54 -3.19 -25.59
C GLN A 87 -9.10 -3.48 -26.03
N ASP A 88 -8.92 -3.72 -27.31
CA ASP A 88 -7.60 -3.71 -27.93
C ASP A 88 -7.03 -2.28 -27.94
N PHE A 89 -5.72 -2.15 -28.12
CA PHE A 89 -5.12 -0.85 -28.40
C PHE A 89 -5.58 -0.37 -29.78
N GLY A 90 -5.90 0.92 -29.89
CA GLY A 90 -6.37 1.53 -31.14
C GLY A 90 -5.24 1.78 -32.16
N SER A 91 -3.98 1.84 -31.71
CA SER A 91 -2.82 2.01 -32.59
C SER A 91 -1.52 1.53 -31.95
N LEU A 92 -0.48 1.32 -32.79
CA LEU A 92 0.86 1.02 -32.30
C LEU A 92 1.44 2.15 -31.43
N GLN A 93 1.18 3.41 -31.80
CA GLN A 93 1.63 4.56 -31.03
C GLN A 93 1.01 4.60 -29.62
N GLU A 94 -0.25 4.18 -29.49
CA GLU A 94 -0.93 4.07 -28.20
C GLU A 94 -0.27 2.99 -27.33
N LEU A 95 0.00 1.82 -27.90
CA LEU A 95 0.74 0.75 -27.21
C LEU A 95 2.13 1.21 -26.77
N GLU A 96 2.90 1.86 -27.66
CA GLU A 96 4.23 2.40 -27.34
C GLU A 96 4.18 3.41 -26.19
N THR A 97 3.22 4.33 -26.23
CA THR A 97 3.04 5.37 -25.22
C THR A 97 2.65 4.76 -23.88
N TRP A 98 1.69 3.83 -23.90
CA TRP A 98 1.23 3.13 -22.71
C TRP A 98 2.37 2.29 -22.10
N LEU A 99 3.07 1.49 -22.91
CA LEU A 99 4.14 0.62 -22.46
C LEU A 99 5.29 1.40 -21.82
N LYS A 100 5.68 2.53 -22.41
CA LYS A 100 6.69 3.42 -21.84
C LYS A 100 6.27 3.93 -20.46
N ALA A 101 5.03 4.40 -20.33
CA ALA A 101 4.51 4.84 -19.04
C ALA A 101 4.54 3.71 -18.02
N GLN A 102 4.11 2.50 -18.40
CA GLN A 102 4.10 1.35 -17.49
C GLN A 102 5.50 0.95 -17.03
N ILE A 103 6.50 0.94 -17.90
CA ILE A 103 7.88 0.59 -17.53
C ILE A 103 8.45 1.57 -16.50
N GLU A 104 8.16 2.87 -16.64
CA GLU A 104 8.60 3.90 -15.69
C GLU A 104 8.00 3.71 -14.28
N ILE A 105 6.79 3.14 -14.19
CA ILE A 105 6.08 2.90 -12.92
C ILE A 105 5.97 1.42 -12.54
N CYS A 106 6.65 0.53 -13.26
CA CYS A 106 6.53 -0.92 -13.05
C CYS A 106 7.27 -1.31 -11.77
N VAL A 107 6.51 -1.77 -10.78
CA VAL A 107 7.05 -2.32 -9.54
C VAL A 107 6.63 -3.79 -9.47
N VAL A 108 7.51 -4.67 -9.91
CA VAL A 108 7.32 -6.12 -9.75
C VAL A 108 7.65 -6.47 -8.30
N ARG A 109 6.63 -6.91 -7.55
CA ARG A 109 6.76 -7.18 -6.11
C ARG A 109 7.34 -8.58 -5.89
N PHE A 110 8.37 -8.66 -5.05
CA PHE A 110 8.89 -9.94 -4.55
C PHE A 110 7.82 -10.65 -3.69
N GLY A 111 7.40 -11.84 -4.12
CA GLY A 111 6.47 -12.67 -3.34
C GLY A 111 7.11 -13.28 -2.08
N SER A 112 8.44 -13.42 -2.07
CA SER A 112 9.24 -13.86 -0.92
C SER A 112 10.71 -13.45 -1.13
N PRO A 113 11.53 -13.38 -0.06
CA PRO A 113 12.96 -13.06 -0.17
C PRO A 113 13.77 -14.03 -1.03
N GLU A 114 13.25 -15.24 -1.25
CA GLU A 114 13.91 -16.32 -1.99
C GLU A 114 13.47 -16.40 -3.46
N LYS A 115 12.38 -15.70 -3.84
CA LYS A 115 11.91 -15.70 -5.23
C LYS A 115 12.67 -14.63 -6.03
N VAL A 116 13.46 -15.07 -7.00
CA VAL A 116 14.06 -14.19 -8.01
C VAL A 116 12.97 -13.77 -8.99
N VAL A 117 12.84 -12.47 -9.21
CA VAL A 117 11.94 -11.92 -10.22
C VAL A 117 12.52 -12.23 -11.60
N ASP A 118 11.73 -12.88 -12.46
CA ASP A 118 12.13 -13.18 -13.83
C ASP A 118 11.06 -12.75 -14.85
N CYS A 119 11.23 -13.17 -16.11
CA CYS A 119 10.36 -12.81 -17.23
C CYS A 119 8.87 -13.03 -16.96
N ASP A 120 8.48 -14.09 -16.24
CA ASP A 120 7.08 -14.43 -16.03
C ASP A 120 6.39 -13.42 -15.10
N ASP A 121 7.08 -12.99 -14.05
CA ASP A 121 6.61 -12.00 -13.09
C ASP A 121 6.37 -10.64 -13.77
N TYR A 122 7.28 -10.23 -14.67
CA TYR A 122 7.10 -9.01 -15.48
C TYR A 122 5.90 -9.13 -16.42
N ALA A 123 5.77 -10.25 -17.14
CA ALA A 123 4.66 -10.46 -18.09
C ALA A 123 3.29 -10.51 -17.39
N ILE A 124 3.21 -11.12 -16.21
CA ILE A 124 2.01 -11.17 -15.38
C ILE A 124 1.65 -9.78 -14.84
N GLU A 125 2.63 -9.04 -14.30
CA GLU A 125 2.40 -7.69 -13.77
C GLU A 125 1.93 -6.74 -14.88
N MET A 126 2.54 -6.83 -16.06
CA MET A 126 2.15 -6.03 -17.22
C MET A 126 0.72 -6.36 -17.70
N GLN A 127 0.34 -7.65 -17.71
CA GLN A 127 -1.04 -8.05 -18.02
C GLN A 127 -2.04 -7.50 -17.01
N LYS A 128 -1.72 -7.50 -15.71
CA LYS A 128 -2.60 -6.95 -14.67
C LYS A 128 -2.80 -5.44 -14.84
N ARG A 129 -1.76 -4.72 -15.24
CA ARG A 129 -1.83 -3.28 -15.52
C ARG A 129 -2.67 -2.99 -16.73
N ALA A 130 -2.48 -3.76 -17.81
CA ALA A 130 -3.33 -3.68 -18.99
C ALA A 130 -4.81 -3.88 -18.60
N LEU A 131 -5.11 -4.92 -17.82
CA LEU A 131 -6.45 -5.18 -17.32
C LEU A 131 -7.03 -4.02 -16.49
N ALA A 132 -6.23 -3.44 -15.59
CA ALA A 132 -6.64 -2.30 -14.77
C ALA A 132 -6.93 -1.04 -15.60
N ASP A 133 -6.20 -0.85 -16.70
CA ASP A 133 -6.36 0.25 -17.63
C ASP A 133 -7.42 -0.03 -18.73
N GLY A 134 -8.04 -1.21 -18.72
CA GLY A 134 -9.10 -1.61 -19.65
C GLY A 134 -8.63 -2.24 -20.96
N TYR A 135 -7.35 -2.60 -21.07
CA TYR A 135 -6.78 -3.22 -22.28
C TYR A 135 -6.77 -4.73 -22.24
N LEU A 136 -7.01 -5.35 -23.41
CA LEU A 136 -6.85 -6.77 -23.63
C LEU A 136 -5.39 -7.08 -24.00
N VAL A 137 -4.68 -7.73 -23.08
CA VAL A 137 -3.30 -8.19 -23.30
C VAL A 137 -3.19 -9.65 -22.88
N SER A 138 -2.53 -10.46 -23.70
CA SER A 138 -2.28 -11.88 -23.41
C SER A 138 -0.82 -12.09 -22.98
N LEU A 139 -0.58 -12.95 -22.00
CA LEU A 139 0.75 -13.49 -21.73
C LEU A 139 1.04 -14.61 -22.73
N GLN A 140 2.24 -14.63 -23.28
CA GLN A 140 2.72 -15.67 -24.19
C GLN A 140 4.04 -16.24 -23.67
N VAL A 141 4.22 -17.55 -23.80
CA VAL A 141 5.50 -18.22 -23.53
C VAL A 141 6.05 -18.68 -24.86
N ILE A 142 7.23 -18.19 -25.24
CA ILE A 142 7.86 -18.46 -26.53
C ILE A 142 9.25 -19.05 -26.35
N ASP A 143 9.73 -19.78 -27.36
CA ASP A 143 11.09 -20.30 -27.34
C ASP A 143 12.12 -19.18 -27.58
N THR A 144 13.32 -19.38 -27.06
CA THR A 144 14.43 -18.42 -27.20
C THR A 144 14.82 -18.16 -28.65
N GLY A 145 14.68 -19.14 -29.54
CA GLY A 145 14.93 -18.94 -30.96
C GLY A 145 13.95 -17.94 -31.57
N MET A 146 12.66 -18.04 -31.24
CA MET A 146 11.62 -17.09 -31.64
C MET A 146 11.88 -15.71 -31.07
N TYR A 147 12.14 -15.62 -29.76
CA TYR A 147 12.46 -14.36 -29.10
C TYR A 147 13.65 -13.66 -29.77
N ASN A 148 14.76 -14.39 -29.96
CA ASN A 148 15.98 -13.86 -30.58
C ASN A 148 15.83 -13.56 -32.08
N ARG A 149 14.76 -13.97 -32.76
CA ARG A 149 14.45 -13.50 -34.12
C ARG A 149 13.65 -12.20 -34.12
N MET A 150 12.85 -11.96 -33.09
CA MET A 150 11.88 -10.86 -33.04
C MET A 150 12.41 -9.60 -32.37
N PHE A 151 13.18 -9.76 -31.29
CA PHE A 151 13.67 -8.64 -30.47
C PHE A 151 15.15 -8.35 -30.73
N VAL A 152 15.56 -7.10 -30.53
CA VAL A 152 16.94 -6.63 -30.65
C VAL A 152 17.77 -7.14 -29.47
N GLY A 153 17.28 -6.95 -28.24
CA GLY A 153 17.91 -7.47 -27.03
C GLY A 153 17.82 -9.00 -27.00
N LYS A 154 18.92 -9.70 -27.23
CA LYS A 154 18.96 -11.18 -27.26
C LYS A 154 19.07 -11.75 -25.85
N ILE A 155 18.42 -12.89 -25.63
CA ILE A 155 18.59 -13.71 -24.42
C ILE A 155 19.49 -14.92 -24.70
N PRO A 156 20.23 -15.43 -23.69
CA PRO A 156 21.10 -16.60 -23.87
C PRO A 156 20.34 -17.85 -24.30
N GLU A 157 20.93 -18.66 -25.18
CA GLU A 157 20.34 -19.95 -25.61
C GLU A 157 20.18 -20.96 -24.47
N SER A 158 20.83 -20.77 -23.33
CA SER A 158 20.61 -21.57 -22.12
C SER A 158 19.22 -21.35 -21.50
N HIS A 159 18.54 -20.25 -21.82
CA HIS A 159 17.14 -20.08 -21.51
C HIS A 159 16.35 -20.79 -22.62
N ASN A 160 15.47 -21.72 -22.28
CA ASN A 160 14.70 -22.47 -23.28
C ASN A 160 13.39 -21.77 -23.66
N LEU A 161 12.81 -21.05 -22.70
CA LEU A 161 11.52 -20.40 -22.79
C LEU A 161 11.62 -18.99 -22.19
N HIS A 162 10.83 -18.07 -22.71
CA HIS A 162 10.74 -16.69 -22.23
C HIS A 162 9.29 -16.22 -22.28
N ALA A 163 8.87 -15.44 -21.28
CA ALA A 163 7.53 -14.89 -21.22
C ALA A 163 7.50 -13.46 -21.79
N VAL A 164 6.55 -13.21 -22.70
CA VAL A 164 6.30 -11.89 -23.30
C VAL A 164 4.81 -11.59 -23.25
N ASN A 165 4.42 -10.35 -23.58
CA ASN A 165 3.03 -10.00 -23.75
C ASN A 165 2.64 -9.86 -25.23
N LEU A 166 1.37 -10.08 -25.54
CA LEU A 166 0.78 -9.93 -26.86
C LEU A 166 -0.36 -8.92 -26.81
N ALA A 167 -0.39 -8.04 -27.81
CA ALA A 167 -1.48 -7.15 -28.11
C ALA A 167 -1.94 -7.37 -29.56
N VAL A 168 -3.25 -7.26 -29.79
CA VAL A 168 -3.82 -7.17 -31.13
C VAL A 168 -4.14 -5.71 -31.40
N ILE A 169 -3.80 -5.21 -32.58
CA ILE A 169 -4.12 -3.85 -33.03
C ILE A 169 -4.70 -3.96 -34.43
N GLY A 170 -6.02 -3.80 -34.56
CA GLY A 170 -6.72 -4.06 -35.81
C GLY A 170 -6.51 -5.51 -36.25
N ASN A 171 -5.81 -5.71 -37.36
CA ASN A 171 -5.54 -7.04 -37.92
C ASN A 171 -4.11 -7.54 -37.67
N GLU A 172 -3.34 -6.80 -36.88
CA GLU A 172 -1.94 -7.05 -36.64
C GLU A 172 -1.74 -7.54 -35.21
N VAL A 173 -0.86 -8.53 -35.06
CA VAL A 173 -0.49 -9.08 -33.76
C VAL A 173 0.91 -8.61 -33.43
N PHE A 174 1.09 -8.10 -32.22
CA PHE A 174 2.37 -7.61 -31.72
C PHE A 174 2.73 -8.35 -30.44
N PHE A 175 3.98 -8.79 -30.36
CA PHE A 175 4.61 -9.08 -29.08
C PHE A 175 5.27 -7.83 -28.53
N PHE A 176 5.35 -7.74 -27.21
CA PHE A 176 6.15 -6.75 -26.53
C PHE A 176 6.84 -7.32 -25.30
N GLU A 177 8.07 -6.88 -25.08
CA GLU A 177 8.93 -7.31 -23.98
C GLU A 177 8.69 -6.41 -22.75
N PRO A 178 8.05 -6.92 -21.69
CA PRO A 178 7.69 -6.11 -20.53
C PRO A 178 8.89 -5.56 -19.74
N GLN A 179 10.09 -6.13 -19.88
CA GLN A 179 11.29 -5.69 -19.16
C GLN A 179 11.99 -4.49 -19.81
N ASN A 180 11.91 -4.34 -21.13
CA ASN A 180 12.68 -3.33 -21.86
C ASN A 180 11.85 -2.47 -22.83
N GLY A 181 10.58 -2.82 -23.06
CA GLY A 181 9.65 -2.05 -23.88
C GLY A 181 9.79 -2.25 -25.38
N GLU A 182 10.59 -3.21 -25.83
CA GLU A 182 10.65 -3.55 -27.25
C GLU A 182 9.33 -4.13 -27.74
N ILE A 183 8.96 -3.83 -28.99
CA ILE A 183 7.74 -4.31 -29.64
C ILE A 183 8.10 -4.94 -30.98
N ALA A 184 7.52 -6.09 -31.28
CA ALA A 184 7.74 -6.83 -32.53
C ALA A 184 6.40 -7.24 -33.15
N ARG A 185 6.21 -6.95 -34.44
CA ARG A 185 5.07 -7.45 -35.21
C ARG A 185 5.26 -8.94 -35.52
N VAL A 186 4.27 -9.77 -35.23
CA VAL A 186 4.40 -11.23 -35.34
C VAL A 186 3.47 -11.88 -36.37
N ALA A 187 2.28 -11.34 -36.59
CA ALA A 187 1.33 -11.91 -37.53
C ALA A 187 0.32 -10.86 -38.04
N HIS A 188 -0.24 -11.15 -39.21
CA HIS A 188 -1.47 -10.54 -39.73
C HIS A 188 -2.58 -11.60 -39.62
N LEU A 189 -3.74 -11.26 -39.05
CA LEU A 189 -4.77 -12.24 -38.69
C LEU A 189 -5.59 -12.73 -39.90
N ASP A 190 -5.86 -11.85 -40.88
CA ASP A 190 -6.52 -12.27 -42.12
C ASP A 190 -5.54 -12.90 -43.11
N LYS A 191 -6.07 -13.71 -44.02
CA LYS A 191 -5.34 -14.14 -45.22
C LYS A 191 -5.65 -13.14 -46.33
N GLU A 192 -4.62 -12.54 -46.93
CA GLU A 192 -4.74 -11.82 -48.21
C GLU A 192 -5.32 -12.72 -49.32
#